data_AF-A0A2W6BTL0-F1
#
_entry.id   AF-A0A2W6BTL0-F1
#
_cell.length_a   1.000
_cell.length_b   1.000
_cell.length_c   1.000
_cell.angle_alpha   90.00
_cell.angle_beta   90.00
_cell.angle_gamma   90.00
#
_symmetry.space_group_name_H-M   'P 1'
#
loop_
_entity.id
_entity.type
_entity.pdbx_description
1 polymer ?
#
loop_
_entity_poly.entity_id
_entity_poly.type
_entity_poly.pdbx_seq_one_letter_code
_entity_poly.pdbx_strand_id
1 'polypeptide(L)'
;METSDSPEVVIAKRLLDSAKRGGFTFQRAAPGADGPLVGHRVGDDWVDLIHIEGFSQNCFAWRQRTSSLIASQGALLQRRVQGSACDVLTEVLTWEPGP
;
A
#
# COMPACT_ATOMS: atom_id res chain seq x y z
N MET A 1 23.76 -3.44 16.19
CA MET A 1 23.60 -1.98 16.25
C MET A 1 22.10 -1.73 16.18
N GLU A 2 21.44 -1.53 17.32
CA GLU A 2 20.01 -1.21 17.35
C GLU A 2 19.86 0.22 16.82
N THR A 3 19.49 0.34 15.55
CA THR A 3 18.95 1.59 15.02
C THR A 3 17.62 1.80 15.73
N SER A 4 17.60 2.63 16.77
CA SER A 4 16.36 3.19 17.32
C SER A 4 15.57 3.74 16.15
N ASP A 5 14.46 3.08 15.81
CA ASP A 5 13.58 3.51 14.75
C ASP A 5 13.22 4.99 14.98
N SER A 6 13.40 5.82 13.95
CA SER A 6 12.91 7.19 13.97
C SER A 6 11.40 7.19 14.25
N PRO A 7 10.83 8.25 14.88
CA PRO A 7 9.41 8.31 15.22
C PRO A 7 8.50 8.06 14.02
N GLU A 8 8.90 8.51 12.83
CA GLU A 8 8.20 8.22 11.57
C GLU A 8 8.13 6.73 11.24
N VAL A 9 9.20 5.97 11.48
CA VAL A 9 9.24 4.52 11.21
C VAL A 9 8.33 3.78 12.20
N VAL A 10 8.26 4.22 13.46
CA VAL A 10 7.31 3.66 14.44
C VAL A 10 5.87 3.89 14.01
N ILE A 11 5.55 5.10 13.52
CA ILE A 11 4.22 5.43 13.00
C ILE A 11 3.90 4.58 11.78
N ALA A 12 4.82 4.50 10.82
CA ALA A 12 4.63 3.71 9.60
C ALA A 12 4.42 2.21 9.90
N LYS A 13 5.14 1.64 10.87
CA LYS A 13 4.93 0.27 11.34
C LYS A 13 3.51 0.07 11.89
N ARG A 14 3.01 1.00 12.72
CA ARG A 14 1.64 0.93 13.26
C ARG A 14 0.58 1.06 12.17
N LEU A 15 0.81 1.92 11.18
CA LEU A 15 -0.07 2.05 10.01
C LEU A 15 -0.06 0.78 9.16
N LEU A 16 1.11 0.17 8.97
CA LEU A 16 1.26 -1.11 8.29
C LEU A 16 0.47 -2.23 8.99
N ASP A 17 0.55 -2.30 10.31
CA ASP A 17 -0.22 -3.29 11.07
C ASP A 17 -1.73 -3.03 11.04
N SER A 18 -2.14 -1.76 10.95
CA SER A 18 -3.54 -1.42 10.69
C SER A 18 -3.98 -1.82 9.28
N ALA A 19 -3.12 -1.64 8.26
CA ALA A 19 -3.41 -2.07 6.89
C ALA A 19 -3.54 -3.59 6.79
N LYS A 20 -2.67 -4.35 7.49
CA LYS A 20 -2.80 -5.82 7.59
C LYS A 20 -4.14 -6.23 8.18
N ARG A 21 -4.55 -5.59 9.28
CA ARG A 21 -5.87 -5.83 9.89
C ARG A 21 -7.03 -5.45 8.95
N GLY A 22 -6.81 -4.48 8.07
CA GLY A 22 -7.73 -4.08 7.00
C GLY A 22 -7.74 -4.99 5.76
N GLY A 23 -7.08 -6.17 5.82
CA GLY A 23 -7.09 -7.18 4.75
C GLY A 23 -5.92 -7.11 3.77
N PHE A 24 -4.94 -6.23 3.98
CA PHE A 24 -3.74 -6.21 3.14
C PHE A 24 -2.78 -7.35 3.49
N THR A 25 -2.41 -8.13 2.49
CA THR A 25 -1.31 -9.09 2.58
C THR A 25 -0.05 -8.43 2.05
N PHE A 26 1.04 -8.45 2.84
CA PHE A 26 2.31 -7.83 2.46
C PHE A 26 3.36 -8.88 2.15
N GLN A 27 4.10 -8.66 1.07
CA GLN A 27 5.22 -9.47 0.61
C GLN A 27 6.42 -8.58 0.27
N ARG A 28 7.64 -9.10 0.40
CA ARG A 28 8.85 -8.37 -0.02
C ARG A 28 9.09 -8.61 -1.50
N ALA A 29 9.22 -7.55 -2.29
CA ALA A 29 9.47 -7.64 -3.72
C ALA A 29 10.95 -7.88 -4.07
N ALA A 30 11.87 -7.65 -3.12
CA ALA A 30 13.29 -7.93 -3.28
C ALA A 30 13.89 -8.60 -2.03
N PRO A 31 14.92 -9.44 -2.20
CA PRO A 31 15.67 -10.01 -1.09
C PRO A 31 16.47 -8.91 -0.37
N GLY A 32 16.36 -8.85 0.96
CA GLY A 32 17.04 -7.87 1.81
C GLY A 32 16.15 -7.33 2.92
N ALA A 33 16.73 -6.95 4.07
CA ALA A 33 16.00 -6.39 5.21
C ALA A 33 15.28 -5.08 4.85
N ASP A 34 15.84 -4.34 3.89
CA ASP A 34 15.35 -3.07 3.36
C ASP A 34 14.70 -3.18 1.98
N GLY A 35 14.47 -4.41 1.49
CA GLY A 35 13.81 -4.64 0.21
C GLY A 35 12.38 -4.06 0.20
N PRO A 36 11.89 -3.57 -0.96
CA PRO A 36 10.57 -2.94 -1.04
C PRO A 36 9.47 -3.90 -0.58
N LEU A 37 8.52 -3.35 0.17
CA LEU A 37 7.36 -4.08 0.68
C LEU A 37 6.15 -3.78 -0.19
N VAL A 38 5.51 -4.83 -0.70
CA VAL A 38 4.33 -4.74 -1.54
C VAL A 38 3.13 -5.34 -0.82
N GLY A 39 2.15 -4.49 -0.53
CA GLY A 39 0.85 -4.86 0.02
C GLY A 39 -0.17 -5.07 -1.08
N HIS A 40 -1.01 -6.08 -0.96
CA HIS A 40 -2.15 -6.31 -1.85
C HIS A 40 -3.40 -6.63 -1.02
N ARG A 41 -4.52 -6.04 -1.39
CA ARG A 41 -5.85 -6.35 -0.87
C ARG A 41 -6.78 -6.56 -2.05
N VAL A 42 -7.38 -7.73 -2.13
CA VAL A 42 -8.34 -8.09 -3.17
C VAL A 42 -9.71 -8.19 -2.50
N GLY A 43 -10.62 -7.30 -2.88
CA GLY A 43 -12.05 -7.39 -2.60
C GLY A 43 -12.82 -7.77 -3.86
N ASP A 44 -14.14 -7.84 -3.75
CA ASP A 44 -15.02 -8.29 -4.85
C ASP A 44 -14.93 -7.37 -6.07
N ASP A 45 -15.00 -6.05 -5.84
CA ASP A 45 -14.97 -5.03 -6.90
C ASP A 45 -13.61 -4.35 -7.09
N TRP A 46 -12.67 -4.51 -6.15
CA TRP A 46 -11.46 -3.70 -6.07
C TRP A 46 -10.20 -4.51 -5.76
N VAL A 47 -9.11 -4.17 -6.45
CA VAL A 47 -7.75 -4.57 -6.12
C VAL A 47 -6.98 -3.33 -5.68
N ASP A 48 -6.52 -3.34 -4.44
CA ASP A 48 -5.64 -2.32 -3.90
C ASP A 48 -4.21 -2.86 -3.84
N LEU A 49 -3.25 -2.05 -4.31
CA LEU A 49 -1.83 -2.31 -4.17
C LEU A 49 -1.16 -1.17 -3.42
N ILE A 50 -0.23 -1.53 -2.54
CA ILE A 50 0.66 -0.62 -1.83
C ILE A 50 2.09 -1.02 -2.13
N HIS A 51 2.95 -0.06 -2.44
CA HIS A 51 4.38 -0.23 -2.57
C HIS A 51 5.09 0.71 -1.60
N ILE A 52 5.87 0.14 -0.69
CA ILE A 52 6.64 0.87 0.32
C ILE A 52 8.13 0.56 0.11
N GLU A 53 8.90 1.57 -0.28
CA GLU A 53 10.35 1.48 -0.45
C GLU A 53 11.03 2.34 0.62
N GLY A 54 11.83 1.72 1.51
CA GLY A 54 12.67 2.42 2.47
C GLY A 54 11.97 3.42 3.41
N PHE A 55 10.65 3.35 3.56
CA PHE A 55 9.79 4.23 4.38
C PHE A 55 9.92 5.75 4.14
N SER A 56 10.68 6.19 3.13
CA SER A 56 11.09 7.57 2.94
C SER A 56 10.42 8.19 1.71
N GLN A 57 10.90 7.85 0.52
CA GLN A 57 10.38 8.37 -0.75
C GLN A 57 10.18 7.22 -1.75
N ASN A 58 9.35 7.47 -2.77
CA ASN A 58 8.88 6.46 -3.76
C ASN A 58 7.86 5.44 -3.24
N CYS A 59 7.22 5.72 -2.10
CA CYS A 59 6.05 4.95 -1.71
C CYS A 59 4.85 5.37 -2.55
N PHE A 60 4.03 4.40 -2.97
CA PHE A 60 2.79 4.67 -3.68
C PHE A 60 1.74 3.61 -3.39
N ALA A 61 0.48 3.97 -3.59
CA ALA A 61 -0.60 3.01 -3.62
C ALA A 61 -1.56 3.32 -4.76
N TRP A 62 -2.20 2.29 -5.27
CA TRP A 62 -3.25 2.41 -6.26
C TRP A 62 -4.41 1.48 -5.98
N ARG A 63 -5.59 1.93 -6.35
CA ARG A 63 -6.84 1.17 -6.36
C ARG A 63 -7.31 0.99 -7.79
N GLN A 64 -7.63 -0.24 -8.15
CA GLN A 64 -8.14 -0.62 -9.46
C GLN A 64 -9.40 -1.47 -9.32
N ARG A 65 -10.35 -1.38 -10.26
CA ARG A 65 -11.49 -2.31 -10.29
C ARG A 65 -11.09 -3.70 -10.77
N THR A 66 -11.64 -4.73 -10.13
CA THR A 66 -11.54 -6.14 -10.59
C THR A 66 -12.27 -6.33 -11.92
N SER A 67 -13.39 -5.63 -12.12
CA SER A 67 -14.27 -5.77 -13.28
C SER A 67 -13.97 -4.77 -14.40
N SER A 68 -13.02 -5.10 -15.28
CA SER A 68 -13.15 -4.93 -16.74
C SER A 68 -11.89 -5.42 -17.46
N LEU A 69 -11.88 -6.69 -17.83
CA LEU A 69 -11.04 -7.20 -18.93
C LEU A 69 -11.51 -6.66 -20.30
N ILE A 70 -12.64 -5.94 -20.34
CA ILE A 70 -13.20 -5.27 -21.53
C ILE A 70 -13.55 -3.83 -21.15
N ALA A 71 -12.55 -3.01 -20.84
CA ALA A 71 -12.71 -1.56 -20.87
C ALA A 71 -11.50 -0.96 -21.58
N SER A 72 -11.81 -0.21 -22.62
CA SER A 72 -10.90 0.61 -23.40
C SER A 72 -9.84 1.27 -22.51
N GLN A 73 -8.58 1.07 -22.88
CA GLN A 73 -7.38 1.64 -22.26
C GLN A 73 -7.64 3.03 -21.66
N GLY A 74 -7.78 3.14 -20.33
CA GLY A 74 -7.80 4.46 -19.68
C GLY A 74 -8.35 4.56 -18.27
N ALA A 75 -9.34 3.74 -17.87
CA ALA A 75 -10.09 3.98 -16.62
C ALA A 75 -10.08 2.80 -15.62
N LEU A 76 -8.96 2.08 -15.53
CA LEU A 76 -8.83 0.98 -14.56
C LEU A 76 -8.34 1.46 -13.19
N LEU A 77 -7.57 2.54 -13.14
CA LEU A 77 -6.96 3.05 -11.90
C LEU A 77 -7.81 4.19 -11.35
N GLN A 78 -8.54 3.93 -10.26
CA GLN A 78 -9.49 4.89 -9.69
C GLN A 78 -8.81 5.92 -8.80
N ARG A 79 -7.81 5.49 -8.02
CA ARG A 79 -7.05 6.36 -7.13
C ARG A 79 -5.59 5.96 -7.15
N ARG A 80 -4.72 6.97 -7.20
CA ARG A 80 -3.28 6.84 -7.00
C ARG A 80 -2.84 7.85 -5.96
N VAL A 81 -2.09 7.40 -4.98
CA VAL A 81 -1.38 8.25 -4.02
C VAL A 81 0.11 7.93 -4.12
N GLN A 82 0.94 8.96 -4.02
CA GLN A 82 2.38 8.86 -3.99
C GLN A 82 2.91 9.84 -2.95
N GLY A 83 3.87 9.42 -2.14
CA GLY A 83 4.37 10.24 -1.05
C GLY A 83 5.27 9.46 -0.11
N SER A 84 5.32 9.88 1.16
CA SER A 84 5.97 9.11 2.21
C SER A 84 5.17 7.83 2.50
N ALA A 85 5.78 6.87 3.20
CA ALA A 85 5.06 5.67 3.63
C ALA A 85 3.87 6.01 4.54
N CYS A 86 4.01 7.02 5.40
CA CYS A 86 2.95 7.48 6.27
C CYS A 86 1.77 8.05 5.48
N ASP A 87 2.03 8.89 4.49
CA ASP A 87 0.97 9.49 3.65
C ASP A 87 0.21 8.40 2.89
N VAL A 88 0.95 7.48 2.26
CA VAL A 88 0.38 6.38 1.47
C VAL A 88 -0.44 5.45 2.34
N LEU A 89 0.08 5.01 3.50
CA LEU A 89 -0.64 4.10 4.38
C LEU A 89 -1.86 4.78 5.02
N THR A 90 -1.76 6.06 5.37
CA THR A 90 -2.89 6.82 5.93
C THR A 90 -4.01 6.94 4.90
N GLU A 91 -3.67 7.33 3.67
CA GLU A 91 -4.64 7.45 2.58
C GLU A 91 -5.33 6.12 2.29
N VAL A 92 -4.58 5.03 2.16
CA VAL A 92 -5.15 3.71 1.85
C VAL A 92 -6.05 3.18 2.97
N LEU A 93 -5.79 3.53 4.23
CA LEU A 93 -6.67 3.18 5.34
C LEU A 93 -8.02 3.91 5.28
N THR A 94 -8.12 5.05 4.58
CA THR A 94 -9.41 5.71 4.30
C THR A 94 -10.18 5.06 3.16
N TRP A 95 -9.53 4.21 2.38
CA TRP A 95 -10.17 3.52 1.28
C TRP A 95 -11.03 2.39 1.84
N GLU A 96 -12.33 2.67 1.93
CA GLU A 96 -13.30 1.66 2.32
C GLU A 96 -13.10 0.42 1.42
N PRO A 97 -13.03 -0.80 1.99
CA PRO A 97 -13.29 -1.99 1.18
C PRO A 97 -14.70 -1.75 0.61
N GLY A 98 -14.83 -1.78 -0.72
CA GLY A 98 -16.14 -1.55 -1.34
C GLY A 98 -17.23 -2.45 -0.75
N PRO A 99 -18.51 -2.10 -0.95
CA PRO A 99 -19.63 -2.95 -0.55
C PRO A 99 -19.55 -4.35 -1.15
#